data_AF-A0A7H8ILA0-F1
#
_entry.id   AF-A0A7H8ILA0-F1
#
_cell.length_a   1.000
_cell.length_b   1.000
_cell.length_c   1.000
_cell.angle_alpha   90.00
_cell.angle_beta   90.00
_cell.angle_gamma   90.00
#
_symmetry.space_group_name_H-M   'P 1'
#
loop_
_entity.id
_entity.type
_entity.pdbx_description
1 polymer ?
#
loop_
_entity_poly.entity_id
_entity_poly.type
_entity_poly.pdbx_seq_one_letter_code
_entity_poly.pdbx_strand_id
1 'polypeptide(L)' 'MTVTVSLVLLLAIGLGALFKGGHLRVGAAVIAVLFGFYLANTDAAPSVNKTVTSITDAITGIGN' A
#
# COMPACT_ATOMS: atom_id res chain seq x y z
N MET A 1 19.31 -7.53 -2.59
CA MET A 1 19.03 -6.59 -3.69
C MET A 1 18.42 -5.33 -3.08
N THR A 2 19.17 -4.22 -3.05
CA THR A 2 18.88 -3.05 -2.17
C THR A 2 18.07 -1.95 -2.85
N VAL A 3 17.71 -2.13 -4.14
CA VAL A 3 17.09 -1.12 -5.00
C VAL A 3 15.56 -1.06 -4.86
N THR A 4 14.95 -2.02 -4.16
CA THR A 4 13.49 -2.19 -4.12
C THR A 4 12.77 -1.20 -3.20
N VAL A 5 13.39 -0.80 -2.08
CA VAL A 5 12.72 0.08 -1.08
C VAL A 5 12.47 1.49 -1.62
N SER A 6 13.41 2.05 -2.41
CA SER A 6 13.32 3.43 -2.90
C SER A 6 12.20 3.64 -3.91
N LEU A 7 11.85 2.64 -4.72
CA LEU A 7 10.80 2.77 -5.75
C LEU A 7 9.39 2.77 -5.12
N VAL A 8 9.16 1.92 -4.12
CA VAL A 8 7.93 1.90 -3.30
C VAL A 8 7.67 3.27 -2.69
N LEU A 9 8.69 3.85 -2.08
CA LEU A 9 8.62 5.15 -1.43
C LEU A 9 8.29 6.26 -2.42
N LEU A 10 8.90 6.27 -3.61
CA LEU A 10 8.58 7.25 -4.65
C LEU A 10 7.14 7.12 -5.16
N LEU A 11 6.64 5.89 -5.34
CA LEU A 11 5.24 5.64 -5.73
C LEU A 11 4.27 6.07 -4.62
N ALA A 12 4.57 5.77 -3.35
CA ALA A 12 3.76 6.20 -2.21
C ALA A 12 3.69 7.72 -2.07
N ILE A 13 4.83 8.41 -2.23
CA ILE A 13 4.90 9.88 -2.19
C ILE A 13 4.12 10.48 -3.36
N GLY A 14 4.25 9.92 -4.57
CA GLY A 14 3.47 10.35 -5.74
C GLY A 14 1.96 10.17 -5.53
N LEU A 15 1.55 9.05 -4.94
CA LEU A 15 0.15 8.77 -4.62
C LEU A 15 -0.41 9.74 -3.57
N GLY A 16 0.33 9.96 -2.48
CA GLY A 16 -0.06 10.90 -1.41
C GLY A 16 -0.12 12.36 -1.91
N ALA A 17 0.79 12.76 -2.79
CA ALA A 17 0.75 14.07 -3.42
C ALA A 17 -0.49 14.24 -4.30
N LEU A 18 -0.91 13.19 -5.02
CA LEU A 18 -2.09 13.22 -5.88
C LEU A 18 -3.40 13.23 -5.09
N PHE A 19 -3.47 12.54 -3.94
CA PHE A 19 -4.59 12.65 -3.00
C PHE A 19 -4.78 14.07 -2.46
N LYS A 20 -3.69 14.82 -2.25
CA LYS A 20 -3.75 16.22 -1.81
C LYS A 20 -4.32 17.16 -2.89
N GLY A 21 -4.29 16.75 -4.16
CA GLY A 21 -4.78 17.53 -5.30
C GLY A 21 -6.30 17.46 -5.54
N GLY A 22 -7.06 16.63 -4.81
CA GLY A 22 -8.53 16.59 -4.88
C GLY A 22 -9.15 15.99 -6.16
N HIS A 23 -8.37 15.75 -7.21
CA HIS A 23 -8.82 15.08 -8.43
C HIS A 23 -8.29 13.65 -8.47
N LEU A 24 -9.07 12.70 -7.96
CA LEU A 24 -8.79 11.27 -8.06
C LEU A 24 -8.97 10.81 -9.52
N ARG A 25 -8.05 11.25 -10.37
CA ARG A 25 -7.96 10.87 -11.78
C ARG A 25 -7.52 9.42 -11.85
N VAL A 26 -7.92 8.73 -12.92
CA VAL A 26 -7.52 7.35 -13.27
C VAL A 26 -6.02 7.07 -13.03
N GLY A 27 -5.15 8.07 -13.17
CA GLY A 27 -3.72 7.97 -12.82
C GLY A 27 -3.43 7.60 -11.36
N ALA A 28 -4.22 8.07 -10.40
CA ALA A 28 -4.09 7.68 -8.99
C ALA A 28 -4.39 6.20 -8.79
N ALA A 29 -5.46 5.70 -9.42
CA ALA A 29 -5.83 4.28 -9.33
C ALA A 29 -4.72 3.38 -9.91
N VAL A 30 -4.13 3.76 -11.05
CA VAL A 30 -3.03 3.03 -11.67
C VAL A 30 -1.80 3.00 -10.76
N ILE A 31 -1.40 4.13 -10.18
CA ILE A 31 -0.25 4.20 -9.26
C ILE A 31 -0.52 3.37 -8.00
N ALA A 32 -1.75 3.37 -7.47
CA ALA A 32 -2.13 2.60 -6.29
C ALA A 32 -2.04 1.09 -6.52
N VAL A 33 -2.52 0.60 -7.67
CA VAL A 33 -2.44 -0.82 -8.04
C VAL A 33 -0.99 -1.24 -8.25
N LEU A 34 -0.20 -0.44 -8.99
CA LEU A 34 1.22 -0.72 -9.21
C LEU A 34 2.01 -0.72 -7.90
N PHE A 35 1.71 0.22 -7.00
CA PHE A 35 2.28 0.26 -5.66
C PHE A 35 1.95 -1.00 -4.86
N GLY A 36 0.67 -1.43 -4.85
CA GLY A 36 0.25 -2.65 -4.15
C GLY A 36 0.93 -3.91 -4.68
N PHE A 37 1.02 -4.07 -6.00
CA PHE A 37 1.72 -5.20 -6.64
C PHE A 37 3.21 -5.22 -6.29
N TYR A 38 3.85 -4.04 -6.26
CA TYR A 38 5.26 -3.93 -5.92
C TYR A 38 5.52 -4.19 -4.43
N LEU A 39 4.64 -3.70 -3.56
CA LEU A 39 4.70 -3.92 -2.12
C LEU A 39 4.59 -5.42 -1.78
N ALA A 40 3.70 -6.14 -2.47
CA ALA A 40 3.53 -7.58 -2.34
C ALA A 40 4.76 -8.39 -2.82
N ASN A 41 5.54 -7.85 -3.76
CA ASN A 41 6.77 -8.48 -4.25
C ASN A 41 8.03 -8.05 -3.47
N THR A 42 7.90 -7.23 -2.43
CA THR A 42 9.00 -6.81 -1.56
C THR A 42 9.05 -7.70 -0.32
N ASP A 43 10.21 -7.79 0.34
CA ASP A 43 10.39 -8.44 1.65
C ASP A 43 9.46 -7.89 2.77
N ALA A 44 8.72 -6.80 2.48
CA ALA A 44 7.69 -6.23 3.34
C ALA A 44 6.34 -6.97 3.30
N ALA A 45 6.13 -7.88 2.33
CA ALA A 45 4.89 -8.64 2.19
C ALA A 45 4.45 -9.38 3.48
N PRO A 46 5.35 -10.06 4.23
CA PRO A 46 4.97 -10.72 5.48
C PRO A 46 4.50 -9.73 6.56
N SER A 47 5.08 -8.53 6.58
CA SER A 47 4.72 -7.47 7.53
C SER A 47 3.35 -6.90 7.22
N VAL A 48 3.06 -6.63 5.94
CA VAL A 48 1.74 -6.17 5.47
C VAL A 48 0.67 -7.22 5.77
N ASN A 49 0.94 -8.48 5.47
CA ASN A 49 -0.01 -9.57 5.71
C ASN A 49 -0.34 -9.70 7.20
N LYS A 50 0.66 -9.57 8.09
CA LYS A 50 0.44 -9.54 9.55
C LYS A 50 -0.44 -8.37 9.98
N THR A 51 -0.19 -7.17 9.48
CA THR A 51 -1.00 -5.99 9.83
C THR A 51 -2.44 -6.15 9.38
N VAL A 52 -2.67 -6.62 8.15
CA VAL A 52 -4.03 -6.87 7.63
C VAL A 52 -4.71 -7.95 8.46
N THR A 53 -4.04 -9.08 8.71
CA THR A 53 -4.57 -10.14 9.59
C THR A 53 -4.91 -9.62 10.98
N SER A 54 -4.06 -8.83 11.62
CA SER A 54 -4.36 -8.25 12.95
C SER A 54 -5.54 -7.29 12.93
N ILE A 55 -5.74 -6.51 11.86
CA ILE A 55 -6.91 -5.65 11.71
C ILE A 55 -8.17 -6.50 11.50
N THR A 56 -8.10 -7.52 10.65
CA THR A 56 -9.20 -8.46 10.43
C THR A 56 -9.57 -9.17 11.73
N ASP A 57 -8.59 -9.69 12.47
CA ASP A 57 -8.79 -10.35 13.75
C ASP A 57 -9.40 -9.39 14.78
N ALA A 58 -8.95 -8.13 14.81
CA ALA A 58 -9.54 -7.11 15.68
C ALA A 58 -11.01 -6.85 15.31
N ILE A 59 -11.33 -6.69 14.02
CA ILE A 59 -12.71 -6.43 13.55
C ILE A 59 -13.61 -7.65 13.83
N THR A 60 -13.14 -8.86 13.52
CA THR A 60 -13.87 -10.10 13.78
C THR A 60 -14.04 -10.34 15.28
N GLY A 61 -13.02 -10.04 16.09
CA GLY A 61 -13.09 -10.14 17.55
C GLY A 61 -13.99 -9.10 18.23
N ILE A 62 -14.33 -7.99 17.55
CA ILE A 62 -15.32 -7.01 18.02
C ILE A 62 -16.76 -7.45 17.66
N GLY A 63 -16.92 -8.36 16.69
CA GLY A 63 -18.22 -8.85 16.20
C GLY A 63 -18.72 -10.16 16.83
N ASN A 64 -17.93 -10.79 17.71
CA ASN A 64 -18.29 -11.99 18.48
C ASN A 64 -18.27 -11.70 19.99
#